data_AF-A0A7S1VHX6-F1
#
_entry.id   AF-A0A7S1VHX6-F1
#
_cell.length_a   1.000
_cell.length_b   1.000
_cell.length_c   1.000
_cell.angle_alpha   90.00
_cell.angle_beta   90.00
_cell.angle_gamma   90.00
#
_symmetry.space_group_name_H-M   'P 1'
#
loop_
_entity.id
_entity.type
_entity.pdbx_description
1 polymer ?
#
loop_
_entity_poly.entity_id
_entity_poly.type
_entity_poly.pdbx_seq_one_letter_code
_entity_poly.pdbx_strand_id
1 'polypeptide(L)'
;MEYIASSTDLGNHNVDIGLVKFSTHAEYLGQFKPVSLEDPTAINDELYNTLMTFRSGGYTHFDDALDEVIRYYGEAPANRTNLLFFLSDGIPNVPGDGDNEEPLVQYKNNQASALQYDSELAILDGYDVHRMSIGVGSGSDVRPGYGLDMIDNTPDDVTGEKAIKVTTTDALTDALLSNPLVGSIVDLDVDVNGMDQPAIDLSVVTSGPTGFAFGTFIVNGLNPTDGYINKVSASITVDYDGNIETTGDQVILSTTNEVVGSLM
;
A
#
# COMPACT_ATOMS: atom_id res chain seq x y z
N MET A 1 -17.63 -1.30 5.41
CA MET A 1 -16.35 -0.99 4.76
C MET A 1 -15.33 -0.89 5.87
N GLU A 2 -14.58 -1.97 6.07
CA GLU A 2 -13.45 -1.99 6.97
C GLU A 2 -12.20 -1.79 6.11
N TYR A 3 -11.54 -0.66 6.31
CA TYR A 3 -10.28 -0.28 5.69
C TYR A 3 -9.13 -1.09 6.32
N ILE A 4 -7.89 -1.02 5.81
CA ILE A 4 -6.68 -1.48 6.54
C ILE A 4 -6.68 -0.94 7.98
N ALA A 5 -7.16 0.30 8.14
CA ALA A 5 -7.37 0.99 9.41
C ALA A 5 -8.27 0.24 10.42
N SER A 6 -8.94 -0.84 10.01
CA SER A 6 -9.76 -1.73 10.86
C SER A 6 -9.22 -3.16 10.97
N SER A 7 -8.09 -3.47 10.33
CA SER A 7 -7.32 -4.67 10.66
C SER A 7 -6.73 -4.52 12.06
N THR A 8 -6.82 -5.56 12.90
CA THR A 8 -6.12 -5.57 14.18
C THR A 8 -4.60 -5.64 14.03
N ASP A 9 -4.11 -6.00 12.85
CA ASP A 9 -2.68 -6.19 12.56
C ASP A 9 -2.02 -4.96 11.92
N LEU A 10 -2.82 -4.00 11.41
CA LEU A 10 -2.36 -2.70 10.92
C LEU A 10 -3.20 -1.60 11.58
N GLY A 11 -2.98 -1.42 12.87
CA GLY A 11 -3.66 -0.42 13.67
C GLY A 11 -2.77 0.77 13.99
N ASN A 12 -3.35 1.84 14.52
CA ASN A 12 -2.59 3.01 14.97
C ASN A 12 -1.54 2.71 16.07
N HIS A 13 -1.54 1.50 16.64
CA HIS A 13 -0.58 1.06 17.65
C HIS A 13 0.71 0.49 17.07
N ASN A 14 0.79 0.22 15.77
CA ASN A 14 1.97 -0.36 15.12
C ASN A 14 2.36 0.30 13.79
N VAL A 15 1.72 1.43 13.45
CA VAL A 15 2.10 2.28 12.31
C VAL A 15 3.03 3.40 12.77
N ASP A 16 4.07 3.65 11.99
CA ASP A 16 5.00 4.77 12.14
C ASP A 16 5.20 5.39 10.75
N ILE A 17 5.06 6.72 10.63
CA ILE A 17 5.16 7.42 9.33
C ILE A 17 6.45 8.24 9.31
N GLY A 18 7.40 7.90 8.45
CA GLY A 18 8.50 8.79 8.07
C GLY A 18 8.06 9.73 6.95
N LEU A 19 8.42 11.01 7.02
CA LEU A 19 8.15 11.97 5.95
C LEU A 19 9.44 12.50 5.35
N VAL A 20 9.67 12.21 4.07
CA VAL A 20 10.73 12.81 3.26
C VAL A 20 10.11 13.78 2.27
N LYS A 21 10.66 14.99 2.21
CA LYS A 21 10.35 15.97 1.16
C LYS A 21 11.58 16.10 0.29
N PHE A 22 11.40 16.15 -1.02
CA PHE A 22 12.52 16.33 -1.93
C PHE A 22 12.21 17.33 -3.05
N SER A 23 13.30 17.90 -3.57
CA SER A 23 13.31 18.79 -4.73
C SER A 23 14.70 18.71 -5.38
N THR A 24 15.44 19.83 -5.41
CA THR A 24 16.88 19.81 -5.69
C THR A 24 17.63 19.07 -4.58
N HIS A 25 17.16 19.23 -3.34
CA HIS A 25 17.65 18.52 -2.18
C HIS A 25 16.50 17.80 -1.47
N ALA A 26 16.80 16.67 -0.86
CA ALA A 26 15.93 15.95 0.03
C ALA A 26 16.12 16.36 1.49
N GLU A 27 15.06 16.21 2.26
CA GLU A 27 15.02 16.49 3.68
C GLU A 27 14.03 15.52 4.34
N TYR A 28 14.52 14.66 5.23
CA TYR A 28 13.65 13.92 6.14
C TYR A 28 13.19 14.83 7.28
N LEU A 29 11.88 15.01 7.35
CA LEU A 29 11.18 15.94 8.23
C LEU A 29 10.81 15.31 9.58
N GLY A 30 11.13 14.02 9.77
CA GLY A 30 10.91 13.30 11.01
C GLY A 30 9.89 12.17 10.91
N GLN A 31 9.65 11.57 12.07
CA GLN A 31 8.73 10.45 12.25
C GLN A 31 7.47 10.90 12.99
N PHE A 32 6.32 10.55 12.45
CA PHE A 32 5.01 10.90 12.96
C PHE A 32 4.29 9.63 13.40
N LYS A 33 3.94 9.59 14.68
CA LYS A 33 3.14 8.50 15.26
C LYS A 33 1.66 8.78 15.11
N PRO A 34 0.81 7.76 15.02
CA PRO A 34 -0.63 7.94 15.15
C PRO A 34 -0.99 8.61 16.48
N VAL A 35 -1.95 9.54 16.45
CA VAL A 35 -2.35 10.34 17.62
C VAL A 35 -3.35 9.64 18.54
N SER A 36 -4.00 8.58 18.05
CA SER A 36 -4.96 7.78 18.81
C SER A 36 -4.79 6.31 18.47
N LEU A 37 -4.65 5.43 19.46
CA LEU A 37 -4.55 3.98 19.22
C LEU A 37 -5.91 3.35 18.84
N GLU A 38 -7.02 4.03 19.17
CA GLU A 38 -8.39 3.50 19.07
C GLU A 38 -9.18 4.13 17.93
N ASP A 39 -8.75 5.29 17.43
CA ASP A 39 -9.43 6.02 16.36
C ASP A 39 -8.52 6.13 15.11
N PRO A 40 -8.68 5.25 14.12
CA PRO A 40 -7.92 5.29 12.87
C PRO A 40 -8.19 6.52 12.02
N THR A 41 -9.26 7.28 12.32
CA THR A 41 -9.62 8.50 11.58
C THR A 41 -9.04 9.76 12.22
N ALA A 42 -8.40 9.64 13.38
CA ALA A 42 -7.80 10.77 14.07
C ALA A 42 -6.62 11.35 13.26
N ILE A 43 -6.70 12.63 12.95
CA ILE A 43 -5.69 13.35 12.18
C ILE A 43 -4.53 13.74 13.09
N ASN A 44 -3.30 13.38 12.71
CA ASN A 44 -2.11 13.92 13.35
C ASN A 44 -1.89 15.38 12.91
N ASP A 45 -2.21 16.33 13.79
CA ASP A 45 -2.07 17.78 13.53
C ASP A 45 -0.64 18.19 13.17
N GLU A 46 0.39 17.56 13.76
CA GLU A 46 1.79 17.88 13.48
C GLU A 46 2.16 17.48 12.05
N LEU A 47 1.79 16.27 11.64
CA LEU A 47 1.97 15.80 10.26
C LEU A 47 1.18 16.66 9.28
N TYR A 48 -0.10 16.91 9.56
CA TYR A 48 -0.96 17.75 8.73
C TYR A 48 -0.38 19.15 8.54
N ASN A 49 0.01 19.81 9.63
CA ASN A 49 0.60 21.15 9.55
C ASN A 49 1.92 21.14 8.77
N THR A 50 2.75 20.10 8.94
CA THR A 50 4.00 19.94 8.17
C THR A 50 3.72 19.84 6.68
N LEU A 51 2.77 19.00 6.25
CA LEU A 51 2.36 18.88 4.85
C LEU A 51 1.85 20.21 4.27
N MET A 52 1.11 21.00 5.05
CA MET A 52 0.60 22.31 4.61
C MET A 52 1.71 23.36 4.40
N THR A 53 2.91 23.13 4.92
CA THR A 53 4.07 24.01 4.66
C THR A 53 4.69 23.78 3.28
N PHE A 54 4.35 22.68 2.60
CA PHE A 54 5.02 22.31 1.35
C PHE A 54 4.75 23.35 0.26
N ARG A 55 5.79 23.63 -0.51
CA ARG A 55 5.76 24.51 -1.67
C ARG A 55 6.49 23.81 -2.79
N SER A 56 5.88 23.77 -3.97
CA SER A 56 6.56 23.30 -5.16
C SER A 56 7.67 24.28 -5.54
N GLY A 57 8.80 23.74 -5.97
CA GLY A 57 9.97 24.52 -6.37
C GLY A 57 11.22 23.66 -6.39
N GLY A 58 12.26 24.15 -7.04
CA GLY A 58 13.50 23.40 -7.25
C GLY A 58 13.42 22.44 -8.42
N TYR A 59 14.37 21.49 -8.44
CA TYR A 59 14.44 20.41 -9.41
C TYR A 59 13.90 19.12 -8.81
N THR A 60 14.09 18.00 -9.51
CA THR A 60 13.65 16.67 -9.08
C THR A 60 14.87 15.77 -8.96
N HIS A 61 15.30 15.48 -7.74
CA HIS A 61 16.46 14.66 -7.41
C HIS A 61 15.99 13.38 -6.70
N PHE A 62 15.88 12.28 -7.44
CA PHE A 62 15.36 11.02 -6.89
C PHE A 62 16.36 10.31 -6.00
N ASP A 63 17.64 10.35 -6.38
CA ASP A 63 18.76 9.76 -5.66
C ASP A 63 18.84 10.26 -4.20
N ASP A 64 19.01 11.56 -4.02
CA ASP A 64 19.00 12.21 -2.70
C ASP A 64 17.69 11.96 -1.92
N ALA A 65 16.55 11.81 -2.62
CA ALA A 65 15.30 11.42 -1.96
C ALA A 65 15.36 9.99 -1.42
N LEU A 66 15.94 9.06 -2.18
CA LEU A 66 16.13 7.67 -1.77
C LEU A 66 17.16 7.55 -0.64
N ASP A 67 18.19 8.38 -0.60
CA ASP A 67 19.14 8.45 0.53
C ASP A 67 18.45 8.80 1.84
N GLU A 68 17.59 9.82 1.84
CA GLU A 68 16.84 10.20 3.03
C GLU A 68 15.79 9.14 3.41
N VAL A 69 15.27 8.39 2.44
CA VAL A 69 14.41 7.21 2.70
C VAL A 69 15.20 6.07 3.33
N ILE A 70 16.41 5.78 2.84
CA ILE A 70 17.33 4.79 3.43
C ILE A 70 17.66 5.17 4.86
N ARG A 71 17.93 6.47 5.11
CA ARG A 71 18.18 6.98 6.46
C ARG A 71 17.02 6.69 7.42
N TYR A 72 15.79 6.86 6.96
CA TYR A 72 14.61 6.51 7.76
C TYR A 72 14.55 4.99 8.06
N TYR A 73 14.67 4.13 7.05
CA TYR A 73 14.57 2.68 7.26
C TYR A 73 15.75 2.09 8.03
N GLY A 74 16.92 2.72 8.01
CA GLY A 74 18.04 2.36 8.87
C GLY A 74 17.75 2.52 10.38
N GLU A 75 16.77 3.34 10.74
CA GLU A 75 16.31 3.55 12.12
C GLU A 75 14.95 2.88 12.42
N ALA A 76 14.24 2.42 11.39
CA ALA A 76 12.91 1.84 11.54
C ALA A 76 12.94 0.44 12.20
N PRO A 77 11.87 0.04 12.91
CA PRO A 77 11.79 -1.31 13.49
C PRO A 77 11.80 -2.41 12.42
N ALA A 78 12.78 -3.32 12.50
CA ALA A 78 12.99 -4.39 11.50
C ALA A 78 11.97 -5.55 11.54
N ASN A 79 11.02 -5.56 12.48
CA ASN A 79 10.03 -6.63 12.64
C ASN A 79 8.63 -6.21 12.18
N ARG A 80 8.57 -5.41 11.11
CA ARG A 80 7.35 -4.83 10.55
C ARG A 80 7.42 -4.82 9.04
N THR A 81 6.25 -4.75 8.44
CA THR A 81 6.08 -4.47 7.02
C THR A 81 6.54 -3.04 6.71
N ASN A 82 7.45 -2.90 5.75
CA ASN A 82 7.99 -1.61 5.35
C ASN A 82 7.34 -1.13 4.04
N LEU A 83 6.71 0.05 4.09
CA LEU A 83 5.96 0.62 2.97
C LEU A 83 6.48 2.01 2.60
N LEU A 84 6.90 2.18 1.34
CA LEU A 84 7.28 3.46 0.76
C LEU A 84 6.26 3.87 -0.30
N PHE A 85 5.66 5.06 -0.11
CA PHE A 85 4.92 5.76 -1.15
C PHE A 85 5.79 6.85 -1.76
N PHE A 86 6.18 6.68 -3.04
CA PHE A 86 7.03 7.63 -3.75
C PHE A 86 6.20 8.47 -4.73
N LEU A 87 5.90 9.73 -4.35
CA LEU A 87 5.03 10.62 -5.13
C LEU A 87 5.85 11.63 -5.92
N SER A 88 5.72 11.64 -7.25
CA SER A 88 6.42 12.60 -8.11
C SER A 88 5.74 12.76 -9.48
N ASP A 89 6.21 13.68 -10.31
CA ASP A 89 5.91 13.68 -11.74
C ASP A 89 6.73 12.64 -12.51
N GLY A 90 7.68 11.95 -11.88
CA GLY A 90 8.45 10.87 -12.52
C GLY A 90 9.53 11.33 -13.48
N ILE A 91 9.84 12.63 -13.49
CA ILE A 91 10.84 13.21 -14.40
C ILE A 91 12.02 13.73 -13.55
N PRO A 92 12.99 12.86 -13.20
CA PRO A 92 14.18 13.31 -12.50
C PRO A 92 15.02 14.21 -13.42
N ASN A 93 15.50 15.32 -12.84
CA ASN A 93 16.21 16.39 -13.56
C ASN A 93 17.59 16.68 -12.96
N VAL A 94 17.93 16.01 -11.86
CA VAL A 94 19.27 15.98 -11.26
C VAL A 94 19.81 14.55 -11.44
N PRO A 95 21.03 14.38 -11.99
CA PRO A 95 21.67 13.07 -12.09
C PRO A 95 21.77 12.41 -10.71
N GLY A 96 21.52 11.10 -10.63
CA GLY A 96 21.94 10.34 -9.46
C GLY A 96 23.45 10.21 -9.44
N ASP A 97 24.02 10.08 -8.26
CA ASP A 97 25.47 9.96 -8.10
C ASP A 97 25.96 8.51 -8.27
N GLY A 98 25.04 7.55 -8.19
CA GLY A 98 25.32 6.12 -8.36
C GLY A 98 26.36 5.59 -7.38
N ASP A 99 26.49 6.22 -6.21
CA ASP A 99 27.33 5.94 -5.04
C ASP A 99 28.74 6.59 -4.89
N ASN A 100 28.97 7.80 -5.44
CA ASN A 100 29.95 8.71 -4.81
C ASN A 100 29.47 10.18 -4.82
N GLU A 101 28.96 10.57 -3.63
CA GLU A 101 28.40 11.84 -3.19
C GLU A 101 28.96 13.14 -3.82
N GLU A 102 28.01 14.05 -4.07
CA GLU A 102 28.04 15.35 -4.76
C GLU A 102 28.13 15.27 -6.30
N PRO A 103 26.98 15.10 -7.00
CA PRO A 103 26.98 15.18 -8.45
C PRO A 103 27.38 16.60 -8.90
N LEU A 104 28.35 16.67 -9.83
CA LEU A 104 28.59 17.88 -10.60
C LEU A 104 27.31 18.18 -11.39
N VAL A 105 26.51 19.14 -10.92
CA VAL A 105 25.16 19.36 -11.45
C VAL A 105 25.20 19.70 -12.94
N GLN A 106 24.94 18.71 -13.79
CA GLN A 106 24.71 18.87 -15.22
C GLN A 106 23.23 18.66 -15.50
N TYR A 107 22.53 19.80 -15.59
CA TYR A 107 21.09 19.91 -15.70
C TYR A 107 20.56 19.61 -17.11
N LYS A 108 19.92 18.45 -17.34
CA LYS A 108 19.13 18.18 -18.58
C LYS A 108 18.02 17.14 -18.34
N ASN A 109 16.87 17.34 -19.00
CA ASN A 109 15.67 16.50 -18.91
C ASN A 109 15.97 15.01 -19.19
N ASN A 110 15.51 14.13 -18.30
CA ASN A 110 15.29 12.70 -18.54
C ASN A 110 16.54 11.98 -19.11
N GLN A 111 17.72 12.26 -18.55
CA GLN A 111 18.96 11.60 -18.92
C GLN A 111 19.05 10.23 -18.24
N ALA A 112 19.64 9.24 -18.92
CA ALA A 112 19.92 7.92 -18.32
C ALA A 112 20.77 8.00 -17.04
N SER A 113 21.56 9.07 -16.85
CA SER A 113 22.32 9.33 -15.62
C SER A 113 21.44 9.80 -14.44
N ALA A 114 20.23 10.29 -14.69
CA ALA A 114 19.25 10.60 -13.64
C ALA A 114 18.43 9.37 -13.23
N LEU A 115 18.74 8.20 -13.81
CA LEU A 115 18.13 6.90 -13.55
C LEU A 115 19.14 5.92 -12.89
N GLN A 116 20.14 6.46 -12.19
CA GLN A 116 21.14 5.66 -11.49
C GLN A 116 20.80 5.70 -10.00
N TYR A 117 20.09 4.68 -9.53
CA TYR A 117 19.77 4.51 -8.11
C TYR A 117 19.76 3.02 -7.71
N ASP A 118 20.51 2.18 -8.44
CA ASP A 118 20.52 0.72 -8.23
C ASP A 118 21.10 0.35 -6.85
N SER A 119 22.06 1.13 -6.33
CA SER A 119 22.64 0.95 -4.99
C SER A 119 21.59 1.18 -3.91
N GLU A 120 20.83 2.26 -4.03
CA GLU A 120 19.81 2.68 -3.07
C GLU A 120 18.67 1.66 -3.06
N LEU A 121 18.22 1.24 -4.25
CA LEU A 121 17.21 0.21 -4.39
C LEU A 121 17.67 -1.13 -3.80
N ALA A 122 18.93 -1.53 -3.98
CA ALA A 122 19.46 -2.75 -3.37
C ALA A 122 19.50 -2.68 -1.83
N ILE A 123 19.79 -1.50 -1.26
CA ILE A 123 19.72 -1.28 0.20
C ILE A 123 18.28 -1.38 0.69
N LEU A 124 17.33 -0.74 -0.01
CA LEU A 124 15.91 -0.79 0.32
C LEU A 124 15.32 -2.21 0.18
N ASP A 125 15.79 -2.98 -0.81
CA ASP A 125 15.46 -4.41 -0.93
C ASP A 125 16.00 -5.20 0.28
N GLY A 126 17.20 -4.85 0.77
CA GLY A 126 17.77 -5.42 1.99
C GLY A 126 16.99 -5.10 3.27
N TYR A 127 16.20 -4.02 3.25
CA TYR A 127 15.24 -3.65 4.30
C TYR A 127 13.84 -4.22 4.07
N ASP A 128 13.63 -5.00 3.01
CA ASP A 128 12.32 -5.54 2.64
C ASP A 128 11.26 -4.45 2.48
N VAL A 129 11.64 -3.33 1.83
CA VAL A 129 10.75 -2.20 1.59
C VAL A 129 9.94 -2.45 0.32
N HIS A 130 8.62 -2.44 0.47
CA HIS A 130 7.70 -2.41 -0.65
C HIS A 130 7.49 -0.96 -1.09
N ARG A 131 7.81 -0.69 -2.35
CA ARG A 131 7.92 0.64 -2.94
C ARG A 131 6.84 0.81 -4.00
N MET A 132 5.84 1.62 -3.68
CA MET A 132 4.78 2.01 -4.60
C MET A 132 5.06 3.41 -5.14
N SER A 133 5.20 3.53 -6.45
CA SER A 133 5.47 4.81 -7.11
C SER A 133 4.22 5.37 -7.78
N ILE A 134 3.91 6.64 -7.46
CA ILE A 134 2.70 7.31 -7.91
C ILE A 134 3.08 8.57 -8.70
N GLY A 135 2.78 8.52 -10.00
CA GLY A 135 2.94 9.62 -10.94
C GLY A 135 1.82 10.64 -10.81
N VAL A 136 2.06 11.75 -10.14
CA VAL A 136 1.06 12.80 -9.85
C VAL A 136 1.00 13.83 -10.99
N GLY A 137 -0.21 14.01 -11.54
CA GLY A 137 -0.52 15.02 -12.55
C GLY A 137 -0.52 14.48 -13.98
N SER A 138 -1.13 15.23 -14.90
CA SER A 138 -1.24 14.81 -16.31
C SER A 138 0.10 14.73 -17.03
N GLY A 139 1.11 15.45 -16.54
CA GLY A 139 2.48 15.44 -17.06
C GLY A 139 3.36 14.29 -16.56
N SER A 140 2.86 13.44 -15.66
CA SER A 140 3.73 12.44 -15.03
C SER A 140 4.22 11.36 -15.98
N ASP A 141 5.45 10.89 -15.77
CA ASP A 141 6.13 9.84 -16.53
C ASP A 141 6.20 8.54 -15.71
N VAL A 142 5.33 7.59 -16.09
CA VAL A 142 5.23 6.27 -15.47
C VAL A 142 5.57 5.15 -16.46
N ARG A 143 6.26 5.49 -17.56
CA ARG A 143 6.58 4.52 -18.61
C ARG A 143 7.55 3.45 -18.08
N PRO A 144 7.45 2.20 -18.55
CA PRO A 144 8.41 1.16 -18.20
C PRO A 144 9.86 1.55 -18.47
N GLY A 145 10.75 1.30 -17.51
CA GLY A 145 12.18 1.60 -17.55
C GLY A 145 12.55 3.07 -17.28
N TYR A 146 11.65 3.86 -16.70
CA TYR A 146 11.89 5.25 -16.29
C TYR A 146 11.79 5.42 -14.78
N GLY A 147 12.07 6.64 -14.30
CA GLY A 147 12.11 7.07 -12.90
C GLY A 147 11.26 6.23 -11.93
N LEU A 148 9.96 6.47 -11.98
CA LEU A 148 9.00 5.83 -11.07
C LEU A 148 8.90 4.31 -11.26
N ASP A 149 8.91 3.83 -12.51
CA ASP A 149 8.83 2.39 -12.81
C ASP A 149 10.04 1.60 -12.27
N MET A 150 11.22 2.22 -12.26
CA MET A 150 12.42 1.59 -11.73
C MET A 150 12.44 1.56 -10.20
N ILE A 151 11.91 2.60 -9.53
CA ILE A 151 11.81 2.64 -8.06
C ILE A 151 10.77 1.62 -7.56
N ASP A 152 9.67 1.47 -8.30
CA ASP A 152 8.57 0.61 -7.92
C ASP A 152 8.92 -0.89 -7.98
N ASN A 153 8.59 -1.62 -6.90
CA ASN A 153 8.73 -3.08 -6.81
C ASN A 153 7.40 -3.78 -6.44
N THR A 154 6.27 -3.10 -6.60
CA THR A 154 4.92 -3.59 -6.33
C THR A 154 4.11 -3.64 -7.64
N PRO A 155 4.47 -4.50 -8.60
CA PRO A 155 3.71 -4.62 -9.84
C PRO A 155 2.30 -5.14 -9.54
N ASP A 156 1.31 -4.63 -10.28
CA ASP A 156 -0.05 -5.18 -10.29
C ASP A 156 -0.04 -6.63 -10.77
N ASP A 157 -0.62 -7.54 -9.98
CA ASP A 157 -0.56 -8.98 -10.24
C ASP A 157 -1.21 -9.41 -11.57
N VAL A 158 -2.14 -8.60 -12.10
CA VAL A 158 -2.90 -8.93 -13.30
C VAL A 158 -2.21 -8.40 -14.55
N THR A 159 -1.72 -7.17 -14.48
CA THR A 159 -1.18 -6.42 -15.63
C THR A 159 0.34 -6.41 -15.68
N GLY A 160 1.00 -6.62 -14.53
CA GLY A 160 2.43 -6.43 -14.34
C GLY A 160 2.87 -4.97 -14.39
N GLU A 161 1.94 -4.02 -14.46
CA GLU A 161 2.23 -2.59 -14.43
C GLU A 161 2.67 -2.19 -13.02
N LYS A 162 3.74 -1.38 -12.94
CA LYS A 162 4.29 -0.92 -11.68
C LYS A 162 3.73 0.46 -11.32
N ALA A 163 4.47 1.52 -11.66
CA ALA A 163 4.11 2.88 -11.31
C ALA A 163 2.76 3.30 -11.91
N ILE A 164 1.90 3.86 -11.07
CA ILE A 164 0.56 4.29 -11.48
C ILE A 164 0.49 5.80 -11.72
N LYS A 165 -0.33 6.22 -12.68
CA LYS A 165 -0.55 7.63 -12.99
C LYS A 165 -1.90 8.11 -12.45
N VAL A 166 -1.86 9.16 -11.64
CA VAL A 166 -3.05 9.79 -11.06
C VAL A 166 -3.16 11.25 -11.50
N THR A 167 -4.33 11.66 -11.98
CA THR A 167 -4.56 13.03 -12.48
C THR A 167 -5.58 13.82 -11.67
N THR A 168 -6.15 13.22 -10.63
CA THR A 168 -7.20 13.79 -9.78
C THR A 168 -6.94 13.45 -8.32
N THR A 169 -7.43 14.28 -7.40
CA THR A 169 -7.36 14.01 -5.96
C THR A 169 -8.03 12.70 -5.57
N ASP A 170 -9.17 12.37 -6.19
CA ASP A 170 -9.89 11.12 -5.92
C ASP A 170 -9.02 9.91 -6.30
N ALA A 171 -8.50 9.87 -7.52
CA ALA A 171 -7.57 8.81 -7.95
C ALA A 171 -6.29 8.72 -7.08
N LEU A 172 -5.74 9.83 -6.59
CA LEU A 172 -4.61 9.80 -5.66
C LEU A 172 -5.02 9.23 -4.29
N THR A 173 -6.22 9.57 -3.82
CA THR A 173 -6.78 9.03 -2.57
C THR A 173 -6.99 7.53 -2.72
N ASP A 174 -7.59 7.09 -3.83
CA ASP A 174 -7.79 5.69 -4.15
C ASP A 174 -6.45 4.94 -4.24
N ALA A 175 -5.43 5.55 -4.85
CA ALA A 175 -4.09 4.98 -4.94
C ALA A 175 -3.37 4.82 -3.58
N LEU A 176 -3.50 5.81 -2.69
CA LEU A 176 -2.87 5.76 -1.37
C LEU A 176 -3.62 4.83 -0.41
N LEU A 177 -4.94 4.69 -0.61
CA LEU A 177 -5.80 3.82 0.20
C LEU A 177 -5.91 2.41 -0.38
N SER A 178 -5.57 2.22 -1.66
CA SER A 178 -5.32 0.90 -2.24
C SER A 178 -4.06 0.39 -1.61
N ASN A 179 -4.22 -0.51 -0.64
CA ASN A 179 -3.10 -1.15 0.02
C ASN A 179 -2.19 -1.77 -1.04
N PRO A 180 -0.91 -1.37 -1.15
CA PRO A 180 0.04 -2.10 -1.98
C PRO A 180 0.39 -3.47 -1.37
N LEU A 181 0.03 -3.70 -0.10
CA LEU A 181 0.19 -4.97 0.60
C LEU A 181 -1.14 -5.46 1.15
N VAL A 182 -2.11 -5.65 0.27
CA VAL A 182 -3.12 -6.66 0.59
C VAL A 182 -2.39 -7.99 0.47
N GLY A 183 -2.11 -8.63 1.61
CA GLY A 183 -1.66 -10.02 1.54
C GLY A 183 -2.60 -10.83 0.64
N SER A 184 -2.07 -11.81 -0.06
CA SER A 184 -2.89 -12.64 -0.93
C SER A 184 -3.91 -13.41 -0.11
N ILE A 185 -5.18 -13.41 -0.50
CA ILE A 185 -6.12 -14.38 0.09
C ILE A 185 -5.69 -15.75 -0.40
N VAL A 186 -5.37 -16.63 0.54
CA VAL A 186 -4.99 -18.03 0.26
C VAL A 186 -6.08 -19.02 0.66
N ASP A 187 -7.10 -18.55 1.38
CA ASP A 187 -8.29 -19.33 1.68
C ASP A 187 -9.52 -18.43 1.89
N LEU A 188 -10.68 -18.88 1.44
CA LEU A 188 -11.99 -18.27 1.71
C LEU A 188 -12.94 -19.40 2.10
N ASP A 189 -13.50 -19.29 3.29
CA ASP A 189 -14.52 -20.19 3.81
C ASP A 189 -15.78 -19.41 4.16
N VAL A 190 -16.94 -19.93 3.75
CA VAL A 190 -18.25 -19.34 4.02
C VAL A 190 -19.18 -20.43 4.52
N ASP A 191 -19.74 -20.22 5.70
CA ASP A 191 -20.61 -21.16 6.38
C ASP A 191 -21.99 -20.53 6.65
N VAL A 192 -23.04 -21.34 6.47
CA VAL A 192 -24.41 -20.96 6.82
C VAL A 192 -25.00 -22.02 7.76
N ASN A 193 -25.26 -21.64 9.01
CA ASN A 193 -25.78 -22.53 10.05
C ASN A 193 -24.95 -23.81 10.29
N GLY A 194 -23.64 -23.76 10.13
CA GLY A 194 -22.74 -24.91 10.21
C GLY A 194 -22.65 -25.73 8.92
N MET A 195 -23.17 -25.21 7.79
CA MET A 195 -23.03 -25.78 6.46
C MET A 195 -22.12 -24.93 5.57
N ASP A 196 -20.98 -25.51 5.20
CA ASP A 196 -20.04 -24.99 4.20
C ASP A 196 -20.72 -24.70 2.85
N GLN A 197 -20.29 -23.61 2.21
CA GLN A 197 -20.74 -23.11 0.91
C GLN A 197 -19.62 -23.27 -0.14
N PRO A 198 -19.35 -24.49 -0.65
CA PRO A 198 -18.19 -24.78 -1.50
C PRO A 198 -18.22 -24.11 -2.89
N ALA A 199 -19.32 -23.42 -3.23
CA ALA A 199 -19.42 -22.62 -4.44
C ALA A 199 -18.91 -21.18 -4.26
N ILE A 200 -18.56 -20.79 -3.03
CA ILE A 200 -18.01 -19.49 -2.67
C ILE A 200 -16.59 -19.74 -2.18
N ASP A 201 -15.67 -19.83 -3.13
CA ASP A 201 -14.25 -20.09 -2.87
C ASP A 201 -13.36 -18.93 -3.36
N LEU A 202 -12.05 -19.11 -3.25
CA LEU A 202 -11.06 -18.14 -3.73
C LEU A 202 -11.27 -17.67 -5.17
N SER A 203 -11.81 -18.51 -6.06
CA SER A 203 -11.98 -18.15 -7.47
C SER A 203 -13.01 -17.05 -7.68
N VAL A 204 -13.87 -16.78 -6.70
CA VAL A 204 -14.87 -15.72 -6.75
C VAL A 204 -14.43 -14.41 -6.10
N VAL A 205 -13.24 -14.41 -5.48
CA VAL A 205 -12.64 -13.22 -4.90
C VAL A 205 -12.04 -12.37 -6.02
N THR A 206 -12.34 -11.08 -5.96
CA THR A 206 -11.74 -10.05 -6.80
C THR A 206 -10.98 -9.09 -5.92
N SER A 207 -9.72 -8.84 -6.24
CA SER A 207 -8.96 -7.73 -5.67
C SER A 207 -9.40 -6.43 -6.32
N GLY A 208 -9.41 -5.36 -5.55
CA GLY A 208 -9.70 -4.03 -6.03
C GLY A 208 -9.05 -2.96 -5.15
N PRO A 209 -9.20 -1.68 -5.52
CA PRO A 209 -8.55 -0.56 -4.84
C PRO A 209 -8.94 -0.41 -3.37
N THR A 210 -10.00 -1.08 -2.92
CA THR A 210 -10.49 -1.03 -1.53
C THR A 210 -10.31 -2.36 -0.80
N GLY A 211 -9.45 -3.26 -1.31
CA GLY A 211 -9.23 -4.60 -0.77
C GLY A 211 -9.96 -5.66 -1.59
N PHE A 212 -10.43 -6.71 -0.91
CA PHE A 212 -11.07 -7.86 -1.55
C PHE A 212 -12.59 -7.74 -1.54
N ALA A 213 -13.22 -8.13 -2.65
CA ALA A 213 -14.65 -8.26 -2.76
C ALA A 213 -15.02 -9.59 -3.42
N PHE A 214 -16.16 -10.15 -3.05
CA PHE A 214 -16.78 -11.28 -3.74
C PHE A 214 -18.23 -10.92 -4.09
N GLY A 215 -18.79 -11.61 -5.09
CA GLY A 215 -20.11 -11.34 -5.63
C GLY A 215 -21.29 -11.67 -4.69
N THR A 216 -22.50 -11.59 -5.23
CA THR A 216 -23.71 -12.06 -4.55
C THR A 216 -23.96 -13.53 -4.91
N PHE A 217 -24.15 -14.37 -3.90
CA PHE A 217 -24.34 -15.81 -4.08
C PHE A 217 -25.65 -16.27 -3.46
N ILE A 218 -26.21 -17.33 -4.05
CA ILE A 218 -27.30 -18.09 -3.44
C ILE A 218 -26.66 -19.14 -2.54
N VAL A 219 -26.98 -19.08 -1.25
CA VAL A 219 -26.46 -19.99 -0.23
C VAL A 219 -27.47 -21.06 0.15
N ASN A 220 -26.97 -22.22 0.53
CA ASN A 220 -27.75 -23.32 1.11
C ASN A 220 -27.80 -23.20 2.64
N GLY A 221 -28.69 -23.95 3.28
CA GLY A 221 -28.74 -24.05 4.75
C GLY A 221 -29.54 -22.95 5.45
N LEU A 222 -30.10 -21.98 4.72
CA LEU A 222 -31.04 -21.00 5.28
C LEU A 222 -32.34 -21.68 5.71
N ASN A 223 -32.78 -21.34 6.91
CA ASN A 223 -34.10 -21.66 7.43
C ASN A 223 -35.03 -20.44 7.27
N PRO A 224 -36.06 -20.55 6.42
CA PRO A 224 -36.97 -19.44 6.14
C PRO A 224 -38.05 -19.26 7.20
N THR A 225 -38.13 -20.14 8.21
CA THR A 225 -39.18 -20.09 9.24
C THR A 225 -39.11 -18.75 9.98
N ASP A 226 -40.25 -18.07 10.08
CA ASP A 226 -40.33 -16.77 10.75
C ASP A 226 -39.80 -16.84 12.18
N GLY A 227 -38.94 -15.88 12.52
CA GLY A 227 -38.26 -15.81 13.81
C GLY A 227 -37.07 -16.77 14.00
N TYR A 228 -36.75 -17.62 13.02
CA TYR A 228 -35.52 -18.41 13.06
C TYR A 228 -34.30 -17.53 12.73
N ILE A 229 -33.23 -17.66 13.51
CA ILE A 229 -31.99 -16.90 13.28
C ILE A 229 -31.03 -17.76 12.47
N ASN A 230 -30.70 -17.30 11.26
CA ASN A 230 -29.66 -17.89 10.43
C ASN A 230 -28.33 -17.22 10.74
N LYS A 231 -27.30 -18.02 11.03
CA LYS A 231 -25.94 -17.53 11.19
C LYS A 231 -25.18 -17.72 9.89
N VAL A 232 -24.61 -16.63 9.38
CA VAL A 232 -23.74 -16.63 8.20
C VAL A 232 -22.36 -16.20 8.66
N SER A 233 -21.39 -17.09 8.56
CA SER A 233 -20.00 -16.84 8.92
C SER A 233 -19.16 -16.82 7.66
N ALA A 234 -18.18 -15.93 7.61
CA ALA A 234 -17.18 -15.89 6.55
C ALA A 234 -15.81 -15.71 7.17
N SER A 235 -14.82 -16.44 6.68
CA SER A 235 -13.42 -16.28 7.06
C SER A 235 -12.52 -16.28 5.84
N ILE A 236 -11.47 -15.47 5.91
CA ILE A 236 -10.41 -15.43 4.92
C ILE A 236 -9.07 -15.67 5.61
N THR A 237 -8.18 -16.37 4.93
CA THR A 237 -6.77 -16.43 5.30
C THR A 237 -5.99 -15.52 4.36
N VAL A 238 -5.29 -14.56 4.94
CA VAL A 238 -4.45 -13.58 4.25
C VAL A 238 -2.99 -13.92 4.48
N ASP A 239 -2.22 -14.04 3.40
CA ASP A 239 -0.79 -14.34 3.36
C ASP A 239 -0.01 -13.10 2.95
N TYR A 240 0.89 -12.61 3.81
CA TYR A 240 1.50 -11.29 3.59
C TYR A 240 2.88 -11.35 2.94
N ASP A 241 3.58 -12.49 2.99
CA ASP A 241 4.90 -12.65 2.36
C ASP A 241 4.86 -13.31 0.96
N GLY A 242 3.68 -13.78 0.52
CA GLY A 242 3.45 -14.41 -0.77
C GLY A 242 3.92 -15.86 -0.85
N ASN A 243 4.43 -16.43 0.26
CA ASN A 243 4.84 -17.81 0.38
C ASN A 243 3.82 -18.60 1.20
N ILE A 244 2.84 -19.18 0.51
CA ILE A 244 1.75 -19.95 1.13
C ILE A 244 2.18 -21.15 2.00
N GLU A 245 3.45 -21.58 1.92
CA GLU A 245 4.01 -22.64 2.76
C GLU A 245 4.44 -22.17 4.16
N THR A 246 4.65 -20.86 4.34
CA THR A 246 4.90 -20.25 5.65
C THR A 246 3.58 -19.84 6.28
N THR A 247 3.21 -20.47 7.39
CA THR A 247 1.96 -20.15 8.11
C THR A 247 2.19 -19.11 9.22
N GLY A 248 3.41 -18.61 9.37
CA GLY A 248 3.80 -17.73 10.47
C GLY A 248 3.34 -16.28 10.30
N ASP A 249 3.12 -15.90 9.05
CA ASP A 249 2.66 -14.60 8.56
C ASP A 249 1.21 -14.64 8.06
N GLN A 250 0.58 -15.83 8.01
CA GLN A 250 -0.83 -15.96 7.66
C GLN A 250 -1.75 -15.52 8.80
N VAL A 251 -2.73 -14.69 8.45
CA VAL A 251 -3.75 -14.17 9.37
C VAL A 251 -5.13 -14.64 8.93
N ILE A 252 -5.89 -15.19 9.88
CA ILE A 252 -7.31 -15.51 9.67
C ILE A 252 -8.17 -14.35 10.14
N LEU A 253 -8.88 -13.73 9.21
CA LEU A 253 -9.90 -12.73 9.50
C LEU A 253 -11.27 -13.39 9.36
N SER A 254 -12.16 -13.19 10.33
CA SER A 254 -13.48 -13.80 10.30
C SER A 254 -14.58 -12.86 10.80
N THR A 255 -15.77 -13.03 10.26
CA THR A 255 -16.97 -12.30 10.67
C THR A 255 -18.17 -13.24 10.71
N THR A 256 -19.19 -12.88 11.49
CA THR A 256 -20.45 -13.61 11.56
C THR A 256 -21.61 -12.64 11.67
N ASN A 257 -22.59 -12.83 10.81
CA ASN A 257 -23.84 -12.07 10.80
C ASN A 257 -25.04 -12.97 11.05
N GLU A 258 -26.08 -12.37 11.62
CA GLU A 258 -27.35 -13.04 11.91
C GLU A 258 -28.45 -12.49 10.98
N VAL A 259 -29.14 -13.38 10.28
CA VAL A 259 -30.24 -13.05 9.37
C VAL A 259 -31.51 -13.74 9.85
N VAL A 260 -32.55 -12.96 10.14
CA VAL A 260 -33.83 -13.51 10.59
C VAL A 260 -34.61 -14.06 9.39
N GLY A 261 -35.01 -15.33 9.47
CA GLY A 261 -35.90 -15.96 8.51
C GLY A 261 -37.24 -15.22 8.49
N SER A 262 -37.77 -15.02 7.29
CA SER A 262 -39.10 -14.47 7.07
C SER A 262 -39.79 -15.33 6.03
N LEU A 263 -40.99 -15.80 6.38
CA LEU A 263 -41.87 -16.46 5.42
C LEU A 263 -42.43 -15.39 4.47
N MET A 264 -42.02 -15.44 3.20
CA MET A 264 -42.73 -14.75 2.12
C MET A 264 -44.03 -15.47 1.78
#